data_AF-A0A7Y6UJ35-F1
#
_entry.id   AF-A0A7Y6UJ35-F1
#
_cell.length_a   1.000
_cell.length_b   1.000
_cell.length_c   1.000
_cell.angle_alpha   90.00
_cell.angle_beta   90.00
_cell.angle_gamma   90.00
#
_symmetry.space_group_name_H-M   'P 1'
#
loop_
_entity.id
_entity.type
_entity.pdbx_description
1 polymer ?
#
loop_
_entity_poly.entity_id
_entity_poly.type
_entity_poly.pdbx_seq_one_letter_code
_entity_poly.pdbx_strand_id
1 'polypeptide(L)'
;MLLTSTGCFTTWATTRLAGKSAAWDEKVREETVPLPGISERLVVALPLNAETFRLECHSMQSAKDAVYRTAYRYGSGWKKGTAIMFLLEAAVGTALLATSANEKPGNVAIGAFFAADALGTGVLFFVPRKEIYRRDEKPVTTDIRSDCPDGLVLDIAGEQFPVDAAGRIGEIGNAAFDAWLEAGQPAPAPVPAPAQAGPYVPPAYGAPITQTAPMTAAVAQAPVALPGPLLISFQGKTQELGLGYIDRCVMNHARHPETAPCSSTTNTLATALFEVPVGTFGTVATN
;
A
#
# COMPACT_ATOMS: atom_id res chain seq x y z
N MET A 1 -55.89 -21.90 9.72
CA MET A 1 -54.64 -22.31 10.39
C MET A 1 -54.06 -23.50 9.63
N LEU A 2 -53.55 -23.28 8.41
CA LEU A 2 -53.23 -24.32 7.41
C LEU A 2 -51.83 -24.07 6.80
N LEU A 3 -50.94 -23.49 7.60
CA LEU A 3 -49.63 -22.96 7.19
C LEU A 3 -48.43 -23.64 7.88
N THR A 4 -48.63 -24.75 8.60
CA THR A 4 -47.58 -25.34 9.47
C THR A 4 -47.22 -26.79 9.18
N SER A 5 -47.56 -27.36 8.02
CA SER A 5 -47.20 -28.75 7.70
C SER A 5 -46.64 -28.94 6.29
N THR A 6 -45.89 -27.97 5.77
CA THR A 6 -44.97 -28.26 4.67
C THR A 6 -43.71 -28.82 5.31
N GLY A 7 -43.41 -30.07 5.01
CA GLY A 7 -42.26 -30.78 5.55
C GLY A 7 -40.94 -30.03 5.32
N CYS A 8 -39.94 -30.26 6.18
CA CYS A 8 -38.72 -29.45 6.19
C CYS A 8 -37.97 -29.50 4.85
N PHE A 9 -38.00 -30.65 4.18
CA PHE A 9 -37.44 -30.80 2.84
C PHE A 9 -38.21 -29.98 1.79
N THR A 10 -39.54 -29.98 1.82
CA THR A 10 -40.34 -29.16 0.89
C THR A 10 -40.12 -27.65 1.08
N THR A 11 -39.97 -27.17 2.32
CA THR A 11 -39.64 -25.77 2.61
C THR A 11 -38.23 -25.42 2.12
N TRP A 12 -37.26 -26.34 2.29
CA TRP A 12 -35.92 -26.15 1.76
C TRP A 12 -35.89 -26.18 0.22
N ALA A 13 -36.61 -27.12 -0.42
CA ALA A 13 -36.64 -27.27 -1.87
C ALA A 13 -37.30 -26.05 -2.54
N THR A 14 -38.37 -25.52 -1.98
CA THR A 14 -39.04 -24.30 -2.47
C THR A 14 -38.15 -23.07 -2.34
N THR A 15 -37.41 -22.91 -1.23
CA THR A 15 -36.44 -21.82 -1.09
C THR A 15 -35.22 -21.95 -2.01
N ARG A 16 -34.87 -23.17 -2.45
CA ARG A 16 -33.84 -23.41 -3.47
C ARG A 16 -34.32 -23.12 -4.90
N LEU A 17 -35.53 -23.55 -5.25
CA LEU A 17 -36.16 -23.24 -6.54
C LEU A 17 -36.33 -21.73 -6.77
N ALA A 18 -36.41 -20.94 -5.70
CA ALA A 18 -36.41 -19.48 -5.75
C ALA A 18 -35.05 -18.84 -6.13
N GLY A 19 -34.09 -19.60 -6.66
CA GLY A 19 -32.89 -19.06 -7.33
C GLY A 19 -31.66 -18.85 -6.45
N LYS A 20 -31.63 -19.36 -5.21
CA LYS A 20 -30.42 -19.35 -4.37
C LYS A 20 -29.58 -20.61 -4.63
N SER A 21 -28.78 -20.58 -5.70
CA SER A 21 -27.86 -21.65 -6.07
C SER A 21 -26.79 -21.92 -4.99
N ALA A 22 -26.47 -23.19 -4.77
CA ALA A 22 -25.23 -23.61 -4.11
C ALA A 22 -24.45 -24.46 -5.11
N ALA A 23 -23.18 -24.08 -5.30
CA ALA A 23 -22.22 -24.89 -6.02
C ALA A 23 -21.80 -26.07 -5.14
N TRP A 24 -21.71 -27.24 -5.76
CA TRP A 24 -21.16 -28.46 -5.18
C TRP A 24 -19.67 -28.51 -5.52
N ASP A 25 -18.81 -27.92 -4.68
CA ASP A 25 -17.41 -28.29 -4.60
C ASP A 25 -16.84 -27.84 -3.24
N GLU A 26 -16.05 -28.71 -2.59
CA GLU A 26 -15.46 -28.51 -1.26
C GLU A 26 -14.24 -27.56 -1.26
N LYS A 27 -14.04 -26.82 -2.36
CA LYS A 27 -12.89 -25.94 -2.52
C LYS A 27 -13.16 -24.60 -1.84
N VAL A 28 -12.22 -24.18 -1.00
CA VAL A 28 -12.16 -22.83 -0.45
C VAL A 28 -12.20 -21.86 -1.63
N ARG A 29 -13.24 -21.03 -1.68
CA ARG A 29 -13.36 -19.99 -2.70
C ARG A 29 -13.02 -18.66 -2.05
N GLU A 30 -11.96 -18.05 -2.55
CA GLU A 30 -11.65 -16.65 -2.28
C GLU A 30 -12.45 -15.79 -3.26
N GLU A 31 -13.21 -14.85 -2.71
CA GLU A 31 -13.98 -13.88 -3.48
C GLU A 31 -13.45 -12.50 -3.08
N THR A 32 -12.83 -11.82 -4.04
CA THR A 32 -12.26 -10.47 -3.85
C THR A 32 -13.29 -9.46 -4.31
N VAL A 33 -13.70 -8.55 -3.41
CA VAL A 33 -14.67 -7.49 -3.70
C VAL A 33 -14.02 -6.14 -3.41
N PRO A 34 -14.01 -5.19 -4.36
CA PRO A 34 -13.43 -3.88 -4.12
C PRO A 34 -14.23 -3.11 -3.06
N LEU A 35 -13.54 -2.49 -2.10
CA LEU A 35 -14.17 -1.63 -1.10
C LEU A 35 -14.16 -0.16 -1.55
N PRO A 36 -15.19 0.62 -1.17
CA PRO A 36 -15.15 2.07 -1.35
C PRO A 36 -14.05 2.68 -0.49
N GLY A 37 -13.32 3.66 -1.03
CA GLY A 37 -12.21 4.33 -0.34
C GLY A 37 -10.93 4.31 -1.16
N ILE A 38 -10.99 4.89 -2.35
CA ILE A 38 -9.84 5.10 -3.21
C ILE A 38 -9.10 6.34 -2.71
N SER A 39 -7.76 6.29 -2.62
CA SER A 39 -6.93 7.47 -2.42
C SER A 39 -5.85 7.52 -3.49
N GLU A 40 -5.66 8.70 -4.08
CA GLU A 40 -4.61 8.96 -5.06
C GLU A 40 -3.43 9.67 -4.40
N ARG A 41 -2.23 9.25 -4.77
CA ARG A 41 -0.98 9.77 -4.23
C ARG A 41 0.02 10.00 -5.36
N LEU A 42 0.58 11.19 -5.39
CA LEU A 42 1.72 11.52 -6.26
C LEU A 42 3.00 11.47 -5.43
N VAL A 43 3.90 10.60 -5.83
CA VAL A 43 5.27 10.53 -5.31
C VAL A 43 6.15 11.25 -6.32
N VAL A 44 6.87 12.27 -5.86
CA VAL A 44 7.85 12.99 -6.68
C VAL A 44 9.22 12.79 -6.07
N ALA A 45 10.17 12.32 -6.87
CA ALA A 45 11.52 12.01 -6.47
C ALA A 45 12.53 12.82 -7.28
N LEU A 46 13.59 13.28 -6.63
CA LEU A 46 14.78 13.83 -7.27
C LEU A 46 15.94 12.83 -7.12
N PRO A 47 16.35 12.15 -8.21
CA PRO A 47 17.53 11.29 -8.19
C PRO A 47 18.80 12.13 -8.06
N LEU A 48 19.63 11.84 -7.06
CA LEU A 48 20.82 12.64 -6.77
C LEU A 48 21.98 12.42 -7.75
N ASN A 49 21.90 11.37 -8.57
CA ASN A 49 22.97 10.93 -9.48
C ASN A 49 22.78 11.41 -10.93
N ALA A 50 21.80 12.28 -11.19
CA ALA A 50 21.50 12.72 -12.55
C ALA A 50 22.39 13.89 -12.98
N GLU A 51 23.06 13.75 -14.14
CA GLU A 51 23.84 14.83 -14.78
C GLU A 51 22.98 16.06 -15.09
N THR A 52 21.68 15.85 -15.35
CA THR A 52 20.71 16.90 -15.61
C THR A 52 19.55 16.82 -14.62
N PHE A 53 18.94 17.95 -14.28
CA PHE A 53 17.82 17.97 -13.35
C PHE A 53 16.63 17.25 -13.99
N ARG A 54 16.13 16.23 -13.30
CA ARG A 54 14.96 15.48 -13.74
C ARG A 54 14.25 14.92 -12.53
N LEU A 55 12.98 15.26 -12.36
CA LEU A 55 12.11 14.64 -11.36
C LEU A 55 11.53 13.32 -11.90
N GLU A 56 11.47 12.32 -11.03
CA GLU A 56 10.75 11.07 -11.26
C GLU A 56 9.40 11.18 -10.56
N CYS A 57 8.31 11.07 -11.32
CA CYS A 57 6.96 11.19 -10.81
C CYS A 57 6.22 9.86 -10.95
N HIS A 58 5.64 9.39 -9.84
CA HIS A 58 4.82 8.20 -9.81
C HIS A 58 3.48 8.53 -9.19
N SER A 59 2.41 8.37 -9.96
CA SER A 59 1.04 8.46 -9.44
C SER A 59 0.55 7.07 -9.12
N MET A 60 0.25 6.86 -7.84
CA MET A 60 -0.26 5.61 -7.32
C MET A 60 -1.69 5.80 -6.82
N GLN A 61 -2.54 4.83 -7.13
CA GLN A 61 -3.82 4.68 -6.48
C GLN A 61 -3.70 3.61 -5.40
N SER A 62 -4.14 3.92 -4.18
CA SER A 62 -4.32 2.91 -3.14
C SER A 62 -5.79 2.71 -2.87
N ALA A 63 -6.22 1.46 -2.89
CA ALA A 63 -7.55 1.00 -2.54
C ALA A 63 -7.45 -0.16 -1.54
N LYS A 64 -8.60 -0.61 -1.06
CA LYS A 64 -8.70 -1.82 -0.25
C LYS A 64 -9.65 -2.80 -0.92
N ASP A 65 -9.24 -4.06 -0.96
CA ASP A 65 -10.12 -5.15 -1.36
C ASP A 65 -10.55 -5.94 -0.13
N ALA A 66 -11.83 -6.30 -0.06
CA ALA A 66 -12.31 -7.30 0.86
C ALA A 66 -12.12 -8.68 0.24
N VAL A 67 -11.26 -9.51 0.85
CA VAL A 67 -11.10 -10.91 0.50
C VAL A 67 -12.01 -11.73 1.41
N TYR A 68 -13.09 -12.26 0.84
CA TYR A 68 -13.98 -13.19 1.51
C TYR A 68 -13.49 -14.61 1.31
N ARG A 69 -13.11 -15.27 2.40
CA ARG A 69 -12.81 -16.71 2.39
C ARG A 69 -14.07 -17.45 2.75
N THR A 70 -14.59 -18.18 1.78
CA THR A 70 -15.83 -18.94 1.93
C THR A 70 -15.53 -20.43 1.89
N ALA A 71 -16.09 -21.15 2.84
CA ALA A 71 -16.03 -22.60 2.87
C ALA A 71 -17.46 -23.13 2.99
N TYR A 72 -17.73 -24.24 2.31
CA TYR A 72 -18.98 -24.96 2.50
C TYR A 72 -18.80 -25.88 3.71
N ARG A 73 -19.43 -25.52 4.84
CA ARG A 73 -19.34 -26.28 6.10
C ARG A 73 -20.71 -26.73 6.56
N TYR A 74 -20.70 -27.82 7.31
CA TYR A 74 -21.85 -28.23 8.10
C TYR A 74 -21.81 -27.49 9.43
N GLY A 75 -22.42 -26.31 9.50
CA GLY A 75 -22.59 -25.60 10.76
C GLY A 75 -23.21 -26.54 11.82
N SER A 76 -22.69 -26.53 13.04
CA SER A 76 -23.16 -27.42 14.11
C SER A 76 -24.65 -27.25 14.42
N GLY A 77 -25.18 -26.03 14.27
CA GLY A 77 -26.61 -25.73 14.37
C GLY A 77 -27.46 -26.37 13.26
N TRP A 78 -26.96 -26.40 12.01
CA TRP A 78 -27.66 -27.04 10.88
C TRP A 78 -27.78 -28.54 11.09
N LYS A 79 -26.69 -29.20 11.47
CA LYS A 79 -26.68 -30.64 11.77
C LYS A 79 -27.64 -30.98 12.91
N LYS A 80 -27.63 -30.21 13.98
CA LYS A 80 -28.56 -30.40 15.10
C LYS A 80 -30.02 -30.20 14.67
N GLY A 81 -30.32 -29.13 13.93
CA GLY A 81 -31.66 -28.84 13.46
C GLY A 81 -32.21 -29.91 12.50
N THR A 82 -31.43 -30.28 11.48
CA THR A 82 -31.80 -31.33 10.53
C THR A 82 -31.91 -32.70 11.19
N ALA A 83 -31.05 -33.03 12.16
CA ALA A 83 -31.17 -34.27 12.92
C ALA A 83 -32.45 -34.32 13.77
N ILE A 84 -32.78 -33.24 14.49
CA ILE A 84 -34.02 -33.18 15.28
C ILE A 84 -35.24 -33.31 14.38
N MET A 85 -35.28 -32.59 13.25
CA MET A 85 -36.40 -32.64 12.32
C MET A 85 -36.54 -34.01 11.65
N PHE A 86 -35.43 -34.61 11.22
CA PHE A 86 -35.41 -35.98 10.71
C PHE A 86 -36.05 -36.96 11.70
N LEU A 87 -35.66 -36.89 12.98
CA LEU A 87 -36.20 -37.75 14.01
C LEU A 87 -37.70 -37.52 14.24
N LEU A 88 -38.16 -36.26 14.24
CA LEU A 88 -39.57 -35.92 14.41
C LEU A 88 -40.41 -36.40 13.22
N GLU A 89 -39.98 -36.14 11.99
CA GLU A 89 -40.68 -36.57 10.77
C GLU A 89 -40.71 -38.10 10.64
N ALA A 90 -39.60 -38.76 10.94
CA ALA A 90 -39.53 -40.23 10.94
C ALA A 90 -40.44 -40.84 12.02
N ALA A 91 -40.48 -40.27 13.22
CA ALA A 91 -41.35 -40.74 14.30
C ALA A 91 -42.84 -40.59 13.94
N VAL A 92 -43.23 -39.43 13.41
CA VAL A 92 -44.62 -39.17 12.96
C VAL A 92 -45.00 -40.08 11.80
N GLY A 93 -44.14 -40.20 10.78
CA GLY A 93 -44.36 -41.09 9.64
C GLY A 93 -44.53 -42.55 10.08
N THR A 94 -43.67 -43.03 10.97
CA THR A 94 -43.73 -44.40 11.51
C THR A 94 -45.01 -44.63 12.31
N ALA A 95 -45.42 -43.69 13.17
CA ALA A 95 -46.64 -43.82 13.97
C ALA A 95 -47.91 -43.85 13.07
N LEU A 96 -47.96 -43.01 12.05
CA LEU A 96 -49.08 -42.99 11.09
C LEU A 96 -49.13 -44.26 10.24
N LEU A 97 -47.98 -44.78 9.80
CA LEU A 97 -47.91 -46.04 9.05
C LEU A 97 -48.28 -47.25 9.94
N ALA A 98 -47.82 -47.29 11.19
CA ALA A 98 -48.14 -48.39 12.11
C ALA A 98 -49.63 -48.44 12.48
N THR A 99 -50.29 -47.29 12.63
CA THR A 99 -51.72 -47.20 12.93
C THR A 99 -52.61 -47.37 11.69
N SER A 100 -52.05 -47.18 10.49
CA SER A 100 -52.79 -47.30 9.22
C SER A 100 -53.26 -48.73 8.89
N ALA A 101 -52.60 -49.75 9.46
CA ALA A 101 -52.99 -51.15 9.29
C ALA A 101 -54.36 -51.47 9.91
N ASN A 102 -54.83 -50.67 10.87
CA ASN A 102 -55.99 -50.99 11.69
C ASN A 102 -57.19 -50.04 11.51
N GLU A 103 -57.03 -48.79 11.07
CA GLU A 103 -58.13 -47.82 11.25
C GLU A 103 -58.53 -46.93 10.06
N LYS A 104 -57.64 -46.40 9.19
CA LYS A 104 -58.05 -45.53 8.05
C LYS A 104 -57.04 -45.51 6.89
N PRO A 105 -57.45 -45.72 5.62
CA PRO A 105 -56.54 -45.69 4.46
C PRO A 105 -55.89 -44.33 4.21
N GLY A 106 -56.50 -43.22 4.65
CA GLY A 106 -55.92 -41.88 4.56
C GLY A 106 -54.63 -41.69 5.37
N ASN A 107 -54.42 -42.50 6.42
CA ASN A 107 -53.20 -42.43 7.24
C ASN A 107 -51.98 -42.98 6.51
N VAL A 108 -52.17 -43.89 5.54
CA VAL A 108 -51.08 -44.43 4.71
C VAL A 108 -50.45 -43.31 3.87
N ALA A 109 -51.28 -42.49 3.21
CA ALA A 109 -50.82 -41.41 2.34
C ALA A 109 -50.07 -40.32 3.13
N ILE A 110 -50.60 -39.93 4.30
CA ILE A 110 -49.97 -38.93 5.18
C ILE A 110 -48.67 -39.49 5.79
N GLY A 111 -48.68 -40.75 6.25
CA GLY A 111 -47.49 -41.42 6.78
C GLY A 111 -46.38 -41.55 5.74
N ALA A 112 -46.71 -41.91 4.50
CA ALA A 112 -45.76 -41.97 3.39
C ALA A 112 -45.17 -40.59 3.04
N PHE A 113 -45.98 -39.53 3.11
CA PHE A 113 -45.49 -38.16 2.93
C PHE A 113 -44.43 -37.79 3.97
N PHE A 114 -44.70 -38.02 5.26
CA PHE A 114 -43.72 -37.75 6.32
C PHE A 114 -42.48 -38.63 6.23
N ALA A 115 -42.61 -39.89 5.79
CA ALA A 115 -41.46 -40.76 5.57
C ALA A 115 -40.57 -40.26 4.42
N ALA A 116 -41.18 -39.82 3.31
CA ALA A 116 -40.44 -39.25 2.18
C ALA A 116 -39.77 -37.91 2.55
N ASP A 117 -40.47 -37.07 3.31
CA ASP A 117 -39.93 -35.80 3.79
C ASP A 117 -38.78 -36.02 4.79
N ALA A 118 -38.89 -36.98 5.71
CA ALA A 118 -37.80 -37.39 6.59
C ALA A 118 -36.58 -37.87 5.79
N LEU A 119 -36.76 -38.70 4.77
CA LEU A 119 -35.64 -39.11 3.90
C LEU A 119 -34.98 -37.90 3.22
N GLY A 120 -35.78 -36.94 2.74
CA GLY A 120 -35.29 -35.67 2.21
C GLY A 120 -34.49 -34.87 3.24
N THR A 121 -35.00 -34.73 4.47
CA THR A 121 -34.31 -34.07 5.59
C THR A 121 -33.01 -34.79 5.97
N GLY A 122 -32.99 -36.12 5.87
CA GLY A 122 -31.79 -36.94 6.05
C GLY A 122 -30.72 -36.66 4.99
N VAL A 123 -31.10 -36.47 3.73
CA VAL A 123 -30.15 -36.04 2.67
C VAL A 123 -29.64 -34.62 2.94
N LEU A 124 -30.51 -33.72 3.42
CA LEU A 124 -30.14 -32.34 3.77
C LEU A 124 -29.12 -32.24 4.90
N PHE A 125 -29.07 -33.22 5.79
CA PHE A 125 -28.01 -33.33 6.79
C PHE A 125 -26.60 -33.35 6.16
N PHE A 126 -26.50 -33.90 4.94
CA PHE A 126 -25.27 -33.99 4.14
C PHE A 126 -25.16 -32.92 3.05
N VAL A 127 -26.01 -31.89 3.05
CA VAL A 127 -25.81 -30.72 2.17
C VAL A 127 -25.04 -29.64 2.92
N PRO A 128 -23.80 -29.30 2.50
CA PRO A 128 -23.02 -28.27 3.17
C PRO A 128 -23.56 -26.87 2.86
N ARG A 129 -23.39 -25.93 3.80
CA ARG A 129 -23.84 -24.53 3.64
C ARG A 129 -22.64 -23.62 3.39
N LYS A 130 -22.79 -22.62 2.52
CA LYS A 130 -21.79 -21.56 2.35
C LYS A 130 -21.67 -20.79 3.67
N GLU A 131 -20.53 -20.90 4.32
CA GLU A 131 -20.16 -20.10 5.49
C GLU A 131 -19.02 -19.15 5.11
N ILE A 132 -19.26 -17.86 5.29
CA ILE A 132 -18.20 -16.83 5.23
C ILE A 132 -17.61 -16.80 6.64
N TYR A 133 -16.45 -17.41 6.82
CA TYR A 133 -15.83 -17.50 8.15
C TYR A 133 -14.72 -16.48 8.36
N ARG A 134 -14.22 -15.87 7.28
CA ARG A 134 -13.18 -14.85 7.37
C ARG A 134 -13.35 -13.80 6.27
N ARG A 135 -13.25 -12.54 6.69
CA ARG A 135 -13.14 -11.36 5.83
C ARG A 135 -11.82 -10.71 6.19
N ASP A 136 -10.92 -10.64 5.23
CA ASP A 136 -9.66 -9.91 5.37
C ASP A 136 -9.71 -8.67 4.46
N GLU A 137 -9.22 -7.52 4.94
CA GLU A 137 -8.95 -6.36 4.09
C GLU A 137 -7.53 -6.46 3.57
N LYS A 138 -7.35 -6.38 2.25
CA LYS A 138 -6.05 -6.38 1.60
C LYS A 138 -5.81 -5.02 0.94
N PRO A 139 -4.71 -4.31 1.24
CA PRO A 139 -4.35 -3.10 0.50
C PRO A 139 -3.97 -3.48 -0.92
N VAL A 140 -4.44 -2.70 -1.89
CA VAL A 140 -4.09 -2.81 -3.30
C VAL A 140 -3.55 -1.46 -3.75
N THR A 141 -2.35 -1.47 -4.32
CA THR A 141 -1.71 -0.29 -4.90
C THR A 141 -1.56 -0.52 -6.40
N THR A 142 -2.06 0.40 -7.20
CA THR A 142 -1.98 0.36 -8.67
C THR A 142 -1.26 1.62 -9.15
N ASP A 143 -0.22 1.45 -9.95
CA ASP A 143 0.41 2.57 -10.64
C ASP A 143 -0.51 3.07 -11.76
N ILE A 144 -0.92 4.33 -11.66
CA ILE A 144 -1.75 5.01 -12.66
C ILE A 144 -0.86 5.56 -13.77
N ARG A 145 0.27 6.17 -13.39
CA ARG A 145 1.09 6.98 -14.29
C ARG A 145 2.53 7.11 -13.80
N SER A 146 3.46 7.22 -14.74
CA SER A 146 4.90 7.35 -14.50
C SER A 146 5.51 8.67 -15.01
N ASP A 147 4.67 9.63 -15.42
CA ASP A 147 5.05 10.96 -15.87
C ASP A 147 4.57 12.03 -14.88
N CYS A 148 5.20 13.20 -14.91
CA CYS A 148 4.85 14.30 -14.02
C CYS A 148 3.55 14.99 -14.47
N PRO A 149 2.63 15.33 -13.54
CA PRO A 149 1.36 15.95 -13.89
C PRO A 149 1.50 17.42 -14.23
N ASP A 150 0.59 17.91 -15.07
CA ASP A 150 0.48 19.33 -15.38
C ASP A 150 0.23 20.14 -14.10
N GLY A 151 0.85 21.32 -14.01
CA GLY A 151 0.74 22.20 -12.85
C GLY A 151 1.66 21.82 -11.69
N LEU A 152 2.56 20.85 -11.86
CA LEU A 152 3.69 20.64 -10.96
C LEU A 152 4.72 21.76 -11.15
N VAL A 153 5.13 22.39 -10.05
CA VAL A 153 6.04 23.54 -10.06
C VAL A 153 7.14 23.31 -9.03
N LEU A 154 8.39 23.54 -9.43
CA LEU A 154 9.53 23.59 -8.55
C LEU A 154 9.82 25.03 -8.16
N ASP A 155 9.90 25.32 -6.88
CA ASP A 155 10.31 26.60 -6.33
C ASP A 155 11.77 26.50 -5.87
N ILE A 156 12.62 27.31 -6.51
CA ILE A 156 14.04 27.43 -6.21
C ILE A 156 14.27 28.84 -5.71
N ALA A 157 14.61 29.00 -4.43
CA ALA A 157 14.91 30.29 -3.82
C ALA A 157 13.81 31.37 -4.00
N GLY A 158 12.54 30.96 -4.06
CA GLY A 158 11.37 31.84 -4.21
C GLY A 158 10.95 32.08 -5.65
N GLU A 159 11.64 31.49 -6.64
CA GLU A 159 11.27 31.55 -8.05
C GLU A 159 10.66 30.22 -8.52
N GLN A 160 9.55 30.31 -9.26
CA GLN A 160 8.75 29.17 -9.67
C GLN A 160 9.07 28.72 -11.10
N PHE A 161 9.45 27.45 -11.25
CA PHE A 161 9.79 26.82 -12.51
C PHE A 161 8.81 25.67 -12.81
N PRO A 162 8.07 25.70 -13.92
CA PRO A 162 7.14 24.64 -14.27
C PRO A 162 7.89 23.35 -14.60
N VAL A 163 7.35 22.22 -14.16
CA VAL A 163 7.89 20.88 -14.46
C VAL A 163 7.10 20.29 -15.63
N ASP A 164 7.80 19.86 -16.68
CA ASP A 164 7.17 19.17 -17.81
C ASP A 164 6.83 17.70 -17.49
N ALA A 165 6.10 17.03 -18.38
CA ALA A 165 5.71 15.63 -18.19
C ALA A 165 6.92 14.68 -18.03
N ALA A 166 8.08 15.02 -18.59
CA ALA A 166 9.30 14.24 -18.47
C ALA A 166 10.09 14.52 -17.17
N GLY A 167 9.61 15.46 -16.34
CA GLY A 167 10.22 15.86 -15.07
C GLY A 167 11.25 16.98 -15.17
N ARG A 168 11.29 17.74 -16.27
CA ARG A 168 12.31 18.78 -16.52
C ARG A 168 11.74 20.18 -16.25
N ILE A 169 12.62 21.11 -15.85
CA ILE A 169 12.28 22.51 -15.50
C ILE A 169 12.71 23.55 -16.55
N GLY A 170 13.01 23.09 -17.76
CA GLY A 170 13.56 23.94 -18.83
C GLY A 170 14.98 24.44 -18.57
N GLU A 171 15.53 25.17 -19.54
CA GLU A 171 16.92 25.66 -19.49
C GLU A 171 17.15 26.70 -18.38
N ILE A 172 16.20 27.65 -18.22
CA ILE A 172 16.28 28.69 -17.19
C ILE A 172 16.20 28.07 -15.79
N GLY A 173 15.28 27.11 -15.57
CA GLY A 173 15.18 26.41 -14.30
C GLY A 173 16.42 25.58 -13.98
N ASN A 174 17.01 24.94 -14.98
CA ASN A 174 18.27 24.21 -14.80
C ASN A 174 19.40 25.15 -14.35
N ALA A 175 19.54 26.31 -14.97
CA ALA A 175 20.55 27.30 -14.58
C ALA A 175 20.31 27.83 -13.15
N ALA A 176 19.05 28.10 -12.78
CA ALA A 176 18.70 28.51 -11.42
C ALA A 176 19.01 27.41 -10.38
N PHE A 177 18.77 26.15 -10.73
CA PHE A 177 19.10 25.00 -9.91
C PHE A 177 20.61 24.82 -9.72
N ASP A 178 21.40 24.98 -10.79
CA ASP A 178 22.85 24.90 -10.72
C ASP A 178 23.42 26.02 -9.83
N ALA A 179 22.93 27.26 -10.00
CA ALA A 179 23.29 28.38 -9.13
C ALA A 179 22.92 28.12 -7.65
N TRP A 180 21.77 27.48 -7.40
CA TRP A 180 21.36 27.07 -6.06
C TRP A 180 22.28 25.99 -5.45
N LEU A 181 22.77 25.05 -6.26
CA LEU A 181 23.74 24.04 -5.82
C LEU A 181 25.09 24.66 -5.47
N GLU A 182 25.57 25.59 -6.30
CA GLU A 182 26.83 26.30 -6.08
C GLU A 182 26.77 27.19 -4.83
N ALA A 183 25.67 27.92 -4.62
CA ALA A 183 25.48 28.78 -3.45
C ALA A 183 25.49 28.01 -2.13
N GLY A 184 25.20 26.71 -2.15
CA GLY A 184 25.23 25.83 -0.97
C GLY A 184 26.63 25.28 -0.63
N GLN A 185 27.64 25.49 -1.47
CA GLN A 185 28.97 24.94 -1.23
C GLN A 185 29.71 25.72 -0.14
N PRO A 186 30.44 25.02 0.76
CA PRO A 186 31.37 25.70 1.66
C PRO A 186 32.45 26.40 0.82
N ALA A 187 32.79 27.64 1.18
CA ALA A 187 33.94 28.30 0.58
C ALA A 187 35.17 27.37 0.68
N PRO A 188 35.98 27.25 -0.38
CA PRO A 188 37.17 26.42 -0.33
C PRO A 188 37.99 26.83 0.90
N ALA A 189 38.36 25.85 1.72
CA ALA A 189 39.21 26.12 2.87
C ALA A 189 40.44 26.89 2.36
N PRO A 190 40.82 28.00 3.00
CA PRO A 190 42.00 28.74 2.57
C PRO A 190 43.15 27.75 2.53
N VAL A 191 43.72 27.55 1.34
CA VAL A 191 44.91 26.71 1.18
C VAL A 191 45.92 27.31 2.15
N PRO A 192 46.37 26.57 3.19
CA PRO A 192 47.34 27.11 4.12
C PRO A 192 48.50 27.58 3.27
N ALA A 193 48.81 28.89 3.35
CA ALA A 193 49.94 29.46 2.64
C ALA A 193 51.13 28.52 2.89
N PRO A 194 51.88 28.12 1.85
CA PRO A 194 52.97 27.19 2.02
C PRO A 194 53.78 27.69 3.20
N ALA A 195 53.83 26.88 4.27
CA ALA A 195 54.52 27.28 5.48
C ALA A 195 55.88 27.77 5.01
N GLN A 196 56.15 29.06 5.17
CA GLN A 196 57.47 29.58 4.81
C GLN A 196 58.42 28.72 5.61
N ALA A 197 59.18 27.88 4.92
CA ALA A 197 60.13 27.01 5.56
C ALA A 197 61.08 27.96 6.27
N GLY A 198 60.87 28.14 7.58
CA GLY A 198 61.81 28.86 8.40
C GLY A 198 63.18 28.24 8.17
N PRO A 199 64.27 29.03 8.24
CA PRO A 199 65.61 28.50 8.06
C PRO A 199 65.77 27.24 8.91
N TYR A 200 66.11 26.12 8.26
CA TYR A 200 66.36 24.86 8.92
C TYR A 200 67.48 25.09 9.93
N VAL A 201 67.13 25.14 11.22
CA VAL A 201 68.11 25.13 12.31
C VAL A 201 68.35 23.66 12.63
N PRO A 202 69.53 23.10 12.33
CA PRO A 202 69.84 21.73 12.71
C PRO A 202 69.75 21.61 14.24
N PRO A 203 69.22 20.50 14.78
CA PRO A 203 69.12 20.31 16.21
C PRO A 203 70.52 20.33 16.83
N ALA A 204 70.71 21.19 17.83
CA ALA A 204 71.89 21.14 18.69
C ALA A 204 71.88 19.81 19.45
N TYR A 205 72.95 19.03 19.34
CA TYR A 205 73.13 17.77 20.05
C TYR A 205 72.96 17.98 21.57
N GLY A 206 71.93 17.36 22.16
CA GLY A 206 71.86 17.16 23.63
C GLY A 206 70.62 17.67 24.37
N ALA A 207 69.63 18.28 23.72
CA ALA A 207 68.39 18.69 24.40
C ALA A 207 67.27 17.63 24.28
N PRO A 208 66.52 17.33 25.37
CA PRO A 208 65.36 16.44 25.30
C PRO A 208 64.28 17.05 24.41
N ILE A 209 63.79 16.27 23.44
CA ILE A 209 62.79 16.67 22.46
C ILE A 209 61.41 16.63 23.13
N THR A 210 60.97 17.74 23.71
CA THR A 210 59.56 17.89 24.11
C THR A 210 58.77 18.21 22.85
N GLN A 211 58.22 17.18 22.21
CA GLN A 211 57.40 17.30 21.00
C GLN A 211 56.02 17.84 21.38
N THR A 212 55.90 19.14 21.65
CA THR A 212 54.61 19.83 21.69
C THR A 212 54.12 19.96 20.25
N ALA A 213 53.39 18.95 19.78
CA ALA A 213 52.64 19.06 18.54
C ALA A 213 51.73 20.29 18.67
N PRO A 214 51.81 21.29 17.77
CA PRO A 214 50.81 22.32 17.74
C PRO A 214 49.49 21.62 17.41
N MET A 215 48.59 21.57 18.39
CA MET A 215 47.19 21.32 18.11
C MET A 215 46.76 22.43 17.17
N THR A 216 46.79 22.16 15.87
CA THR A 216 46.17 23.00 14.85
C THR A 216 44.75 23.25 15.30
N ALA A 217 44.48 24.47 15.73
CA ALA A 217 43.13 24.91 16.06
C ALA A 217 42.26 24.58 14.85
N ALA A 218 41.27 23.71 15.05
CA ALA A 218 40.25 23.47 14.05
C ALA A 218 39.64 24.84 13.74
N VAL A 219 39.93 25.38 12.56
CA VAL A 219 39.33 26.62 12.10
C VAL A 219 37.85 26.30 11.98
N ALA A 220 37.06 26.77 12.95
CA ALA A 220 35.62 26.70 12.89
C ALA A 220 35.20 27.50 11.67
N GLN A 221 34.92 26.81 10.56
CA GLN A 221 34.37 27.43 9.37
C GLN A 221 33.06 28.09 9.76
N ALA A 222 32.93 29.38 9.46
CA ALA A 222 31.68 30.10 9.68
C ALA A 222 30.56 29.37 8.92
N PRO A 223 29.37 29.20 9.51
CA PRO A 223 28.26 28.54 8.84
C PRO A 223 27.90 29.34 7.58
N VAL A 224 28.07 28.71 6.41
CA VAL A 224 27.61 29.28 5.15
C VAL A 224 26.08 29.33 5.21
N ALA A 225 25.52 30.51 4.92
CA ALA A 225 24.07 30.66 4.81
C ALA A 225 23.58 29.76 3.68
N LEU A 226 22.92 28.66 4.04
CA LEU A 226 22.40 27.72 3.06
C LEU A 226 21.37 28.45 2.19
N PRO A 227 21.41 28.31 0.86
CA PRO A 227 20.30 28.76 0.03
C PRO A 227 19.04 28.05 0.49
N GLY A 228 17.89 28.72 0.39
CA GLY A 228 16.61 28.25 0.90
C GLY A 228 16.22 26.84 0.43
N PRO A 229 15.21 26.21 1.05
CA PRO A 229 14.78 24.86 0.68
C PRO A 229 14.32 24.79 -0.78
N LEU A 230 14.46 23.61 -1.42
CA LEU A 230 13.71 23.34 -2.65
C LEU A 230 12.30 22.94 -2.28
N LEU A 231 11.34 23.71 -2.76
CA LEU A 231 9.94 23.41 -2.54
C LEU A 231 9.32 22.91 -3.84
N ILE A 232 8.46 21.92 -3.75
CA ILE A 232 7.68 21.43 -4.86
C ILE A 232 6.21 21.71 -4.56
N SER A 233 5.52 22.27 -5.53
CA SER A 233 4.12 22.69 -5.40
C SER A 233 3.25 21.97 -6.42
N PHE A 234 2.13 21.43 -5.95
CA PHE A 234 1.12 20.79 -6.77
C PHE A 234 -0.27 21.07 -6.20
N GLN A 235 -1.18 21.57 -7.04
CA GLN A 235 -2.56 21.90 -6.65
C GLN A 235 -2.69 22.74 -5.36
N GLY A 236 -1.82 23.75 -5.20
CA GLY A 236 -1.82 24.63 -4.03
C GLY A 236 -1.29 24.00 -2.74
N LYS A 237 -0.78 22.77 -2.79
CA LYS A 237 0.02 22.18 -1.71
C LYS A 237 1.49 22.33 -2.04
N THR A 238 2.30 22.67 -1.04
CA THR A 238 3.74 22.83 -1.17
C THR A 238 4.44 21.90 -0.18
N GLN A 239 5.48 21.19 -0.64
CA GLN A 239 6.31 20.32 0.18
C GLN A 239 7.78 20.57 -0.09
N GLU A 240 8.60 20.39 0.94
CA GLU A 240 10.04 20.45 0.79
C GLU A 240 10.57 19.13 0.21
N LEU A 241 11.36 19.19 -0.86
CA LEU A 241 12.23 18.10 -1.27
C LEU A 241 13.36 18.10 -0.24
N GLY A 242 13.22 17.32 0.83
CA GLY A 242 14.08 17.33 2.03
C GLY A 242 15.56 17.01 1.78
N LEU A 243 16.22 17.88 1.03
CA LEU A 243 17.61 17.82 0.61
C LEU A 243 18.47 18.43 1.70
N GLY A 244 19.18 17.57 2.41
CA GLY A 244 20.20 18.00 3.36
C GLY A 244 21.46 18.51 2.65
N TYR A 245 22.39 18.99 3.47
CA TYR A 245 23.72 19.40 3.01
C TYR A 245 24.46 18.27 2.28
N ILE A 246 24.34 17.03 2.77
CA ILE A 246 24.99 15.86 2.16
C ILE A 246 24.43 15.60 0.76
N ASP A 247 23.11 15.65 0.58
CA ASP A 247 22.46 15.40 -0.71
C ASP A 247 22.89 16.42 -1.76
N ARG A 248 22.95 17.70 -1.38
CA ARG A 248 23.47 18.78 -2.24
C ARG A 248 24.92 18.55 -2.64
N CYS A 249 25.75 18.13 -1.69
CA CYS A 249 27.16 17.82 -1.95
C CYS A 249 27.26 16.70 -3.00
N VAL A 250 26.52 15.59 -2.80
CA VAL A 250 26.51 14.45 -3.72
C VAL A 250 26.09 14.86 -5.12
N MET A 251 25.02 15.65 -5.24
CA MET A 251 24.55 16.12 -6.55
C MET A 251 25.55 17.05 -7.23
N ASN A 252 26.19 17.93 -6.47
CA ASN A 252 27.20 18.84 -7.02
C ASN A 252 28.43 18.05 -7.49
N HIS A 253 28.90 17.07 -6.71
CA HIS A 253 29.98 16.18 -7.13
C HIS A 253 29.63 15.34 -8.36
N ALA A 254 28.38 14.89 -8.50
CA ALA A 254 27.93 14.16 -9.68
C ALA A 254 28.01 15.00 -10.98
N ARG A 255 27.85 16.33 -10.87
CA ARG A 255 27.99 17.27 -11.99
C ARG A 255 29.41 17.76 -12.20
N HIS A 256 30.14 17.93 -11.10
CA HIS A 256 31.48 18.49 -11.03
C HIS A 256 32.39 17.55 -10.24
N PRO A 257 32.82 16.42 -10.83
CA PRO A 257 33.62 15.40 -10.15
C PRO A 257 34.98 15.93 -9.66
N GLU A 258 35.43 17.08 -10.20
CA GLU A 258 36.60 17.82 -9.75
C GLU A 258 36.45 18.50 -8.38
N THR A 259 35.22 18.66 -7.87
CA THR A 259 34.96 19.24 -6.55
C THR A 259 35.22 18.22 -5.43
N ALA A 260 35.58 18.72 -4.23
CA ALA A 260 36.05 17.90 -3.11
C ALA A 260 35.09 16.71 -2.80
N PRO A 261 35.63 15.52 -2.48
CA PRO A 261 34.82 14.32 -2.33
C PRO A 261 33.88 14.44 -1.13
N CYS A 262 32.58 14.34 -1.38
CA CYS A 262 31.57 14.19 -0.34
C CYS A 262 31.70 12.81 0.30
N SER A 263 31.73 12.71 1.63
CA SER A 263 31.79 11.41 2.30
C SER A 263 30.52 10.61 1.99
N SER A 264 30.72 9.44 1.38
CA SER A 264 29.76 8.73 0.52
C SER A 264 28.73 7.87 1.28
N THR A 265 27.98 8.44 2.21
CA THR A 265 26.95 7.68 2.91
C THR A 265 25.75 8.55 3.24
N THR A 266 24.79 8.71 2.32
CA THR A 266 23.34 8.49 2.58
C THR A 266 22.49 8.88 1.36
N ASN A 267 21.41 8.11 1.18
CA ASN A 267 20.21 8.31 0.33
C ASN A 267 20.40 8.83 -1.10
N THR A 268 20.09 7.99 -2.09
CA THR A 268 20.14 8.35 -3.52
C THR A 268 18.92 9.14 -4.03
N LEU A 269 17.97 9.49 -3.16
CA LEU A 269 16.67 10.03 -3.55
C LEU A 269 16.13 11.01 -2.49
N ALA A 270 15.77 12.22 -2.92
CA ALA A 270 14.89 13.10 -2.15
C ALA A 270 13.45 12.93 -2.63
N THR A 271 12.48 12.79 -1.73
CA THR A 271 11.09 12.46 -2.09
C THR A 271 10.09 13.43 -1.45
N ALA A 272 9.10 13.86 -2.23
CA ALA A 272 7.89 14.54 -1.78
C ALA A 272 6.64 13.70 -2.11
N LEU A 273 5.60 13.81 -1.31
CA LEU A 273 4.43 12.93 -1.36
C LEU A 273 3.13 13.71 -1.19
N PHE A 274 2.36 13.82 -2.27
CA PHE A 274 1.10 14.54 -2.28
C PHE A 274 -0.07 13.59 -2.25
N GLU A 275 -0.96 13.74 -1.28
CA GLU A 275 -2.30 13.13 -1.31
C GLU A 275 -3.25 14.07 -2.05
N VAL A 276 -3.92 13.55 -3.07
CA VAL A 276 -4.78 14.35 -3.95
C VAL A 276 -6.19 13.77 -4.01
N PRO A 277 -7.21 14.59 -4.33
CA PRO A 277 -8.57 14.10 -4.53
C PRO A 277 -8.64 13.00 -5.60
N VAL A 278 -9.53 12.03 -5.42
CA VAL A 278 -9.76 10.97 -6.41
C VAL A 278 -10.22 11.57 -7.75
N GLY A 279 -9.68 11.04 -8.85
CA GLY A 279 -9.95 11.52 -10.21
C GLY A 279 -9.04 12.66 -10.66
N THR A 280 -8.03 13.02 -9.86
CA THR A 280 -7.07 14.08 -10.20
C THR A 280 -6.22 13.70 -11.41
N PHE A 281 -5.79 12.44 -11.49
CA PHE A 281 -4.95 11.95 -12.59
C PHE A 281 -5.74 11.29 -13.73
N GLY A 282 -7.06 11.51 -13.77
CA GLY A 282 -7.98 10.85 -14.68
C GLY A 282 -8.50 9.51 -14.16
N THR A 283 -9.51 8.97 -14.83
CA THR A 283 -10.10 7.66 -14.49
C THR A 283 -9.15 6.53 -14.90
N VAL A 284 -8.49 5.87 -13.93
CA VAL A 284 -7.84 4.57 -14.18
C VAL A 284 -8.74 3.43 -13.73
N ALA A 285 -9.10 2.65 -14.75
CA ALA A 285 -9.67 1.30 -14.82
C ALA A 285 -10.45 0.80 -13.60
N THR A 286 -11.76 0.67 -13.80
CA THR A 286 -12.54 -0.40 -13.16
C THR A 286 -11.86 -1.74 -13.40
N ASN A 287 -11.42 -2.42 -12.33
CA ASN A 287 -11.14 -3.86 -12.37
C ASN A 287 -12.40 -4.64 -12.76
#